data_AF-A0A1M7GX84-F1
#
_entry.id   AF-A0A1M7GX84-F1
#
_cell.length_a   1.000
_cell.length_b   1.000
_cell.length_c   1.000
_cell.angle_alpha   90.00
_cell.angle_beta   90.00
_cell.angle_gamma   90.00
#
_symmetry.space_group_name_H-M   'P 1'
#
loop_
_entity.id
_entity.type
_entity.pdbx_description
1 polymer ?
#
loop_
_entity_poly.entity_id
_entity_poly.type
_entity_poly.pdbx_seq_one_letter_code
_entity_poly.pdbx_strand_id
1 'polypeptide(L)'
;MRKNLLLVLLGICFLLMFISGCSKNKVRVTTSQNTKIETEQEENNQNDNQMKDTTDNNDVDNALNENQSLDQAVVNEDSTYTWEEITVKVPESWKDKYVIQTSDDGFYFFQKSSYDITEGMGFLCGFFRRKVDVFDGMEATPLAYTKDTLYCASYPTDVSYYYENVEIADEYIQMSKELPVMERSIHITIENVNYNPSEYVLPMSNTKLYSKEYLTCFDDNRLWIARNEIFARYGRKFDNLYLQQYFDSCSWYEGTVATDKFDESILNEMEKANLQAIKGAEEEYIKTHPYPKRYKLGEQLEADLDGDGKKNKVEYQLKKDKNSDDYKAYITIDGSAFDLEDFGIYLITPEEKGFYITDLADYKDGLEIAILDYGPSYDLETHFFTYNGKLEHIGTVSGFPFKEYNGYDGLSNPLTVTGTIRADIIHTCYANADWRYDVDKNKLVFQEDGYYPLVENSHELYVDLPVYYEKSEDSVTSIIKAQQEVFFVSTDAKEWIEVKGKDGTSGYMHIKDNKIVPLGRDATEVFSNLIFAD
;
A
#
# COMPACT_ATOMS: atom_id res chain seq x y z
N MET A 1 -41.31 2.71 39.82
CA MET A 1 -40.25 3.75 39.79
C MET A 1 -39.67 3.76 38.39
N ARG A 2 -39.71 4.90 37.70
CA ARG A 2 -39.06 5.09 36.39
C ARG A 2 -37.84 5.99 36.61
N LYS A 3 -36.68 5.64 36.06
CA LYS A 3 -35.57 6.57 35.80
C LYS A 3 -34.66 6.02 34.70
N ASN A 4 -34.54 6.82 33.65
CA ASN A 4 -33.38 7.03 32.78
C ASN A 4 -32.68 5.79 32.19
N LEU A 5 -32.79 5.64 30.86
CA LEU A 5 -31.59 5.64 30.03
C LEU A 5 -31.82 6.64 28.89
N LEU A 6 -30.91 7.61 28.76
CA LEU A 6 -30.91 8.62 27.71
C LEU A 6 -29.84 8.22 26.69
N LEU A 7 -30.02 8.60 25.42
CA LEU A 7 -29.02 8.41 24.37
C LEU A 7 -27.62 8.86 24.83
N VAL A 8 -26.62 8.05 24.52
CA VAL A 8 -25.22 8.50 24.38
C VAL A 8 -24.82 8.26 22.94
N LEU A 9 -24.86 9.32 22.12
CA LEU A 9 -24.04 9.37 20.92
C LEU A 9 -22.59 9.59 21.37
N LEU A 10 -21.75 8.60 21.13
CA LEU A 10 -20.31 8.72 20.92
C LEU A 10 -20.11 8.11 19.53
N GLY A 11 -19.52 8.76 18.53
CA GLY A 11 -18.61 9.89 18.60
C GLY A 11 -17.46 9.54 17.68
N ILE A 12 -17.70 9.59 16.37
CA ILE A 12 -16.80 9.06 15.34
C ILE A 12 -15.48 9.84 15.39
N CYS A 13 -14.44 9.21 15.93
CA CYS A 13 -13.07 9.69 15.87
C CYS A 13 -12.37 9.04 14.68
N PHE A 14 -12.38 9.75 13.55
CA PHE A 14 -11.60 9.38 12.37
C PHE A 14 -10.11 9.35 12.68
N LEU A 15 -9.46 8.20 12.43
CA LEU A 15 -8.02 8.15 12.15
C LEU A 15 -7.82 7.94 10.65
N LEU A 16 -7.97 9.02 9.89
CA LEU A 16 -7.70 9.04 8.45
C LEU A 16 -6.20 8.94 8.21
N MET A 17 -5.74 7.88 7.54
CA MET A 17 -4.57 7.99 6.67
C MET A 17 -5.00 8.66 5.35
N PHE A 18 -4.09 9.44 4.77
CA PHE A 18 -4.46 10.53 3.87
C PHE A 18 -4.88 10.05 2.47
N ILE A 19 -6.13 10.34 2.09
CA ILE A 19 -6.45 10.71 0.71
C ILE A 19 -6.73 12.22 0.73
N SER A 20 -5.76 13.00 0.28
CA SER A 20 -5.78 14.47 0.36
C SER A 20 -6.75 15.10 -0.64
N GLY A 21 -8.04 15.08 -0.32
CA GLY A 21 -9.07 15.82 -1.05
C GLY A 21 -8.81 17.33 -1.03
N CYS A 22 -8.42 17.89 -2.17
CA CYS A 22 -8.11 19.31 -2.32
C CYS A 22 -9.30 20.23 -1.98
N SER A 23 -9.21 20.96 -0.86
CA SER A 23 -10.09 22.10 -0.57
C SER A 23 -9.31 23.28 0.00
N LYS A 24 -9.34 24.40 -0.74
CA LYS A 24 -8.61 25.64 -0.40
C LYS A 24 -9.25 26.37 0.77
N ASN A 25 -8.77 26.12 1.99
CA ASN A 25 -9.20 26.87 3.16
C ASN A 25 -8.42 28.20 3.32
N LYS A 26 -9.11 29.33 3.18
CA LYS A 26 -8.65 30.61 3.73
C LYS A 26 -8.83 30.59 5.24
N VAL A 27 -7.73 30.43 5.98
CA VAL A 27 -7.72 30.57 7.44
C VAL A 27 -8.11 31.99 7.84
N ARG A 28 -9.02 32.12 8.81
CA ARG A 28 -9.20 33.37 9.57
C ARG A 28 -9.31 33.08 11.06
N VAL A 29 -8.29 33.50 11.79
CA VAL A 29 -8.17 33.40 13.26
C VAL A 29 -9.14 34.38 13.95
N THR A 30 -9.89 33.93 14.96
CA THR A 30 -10.01 34.64 16.27
C THR A 30 -10.75 33.82 17.34
N THR A 31 -10.02 33.56 18.43
CA THR A 31 -10.37 33.76 19.87
C THR A 31 -11.74 33.35 20.43
N SER A 32 -11.67 32.64 21.56
CA SER A 32 -12.75 32.21 22.46
C SER A 32 -13.47 33.32 23.22
N GLN A 33 -14.75 33.11 23.56
CA GLN A 33 -15.37 33.58 24.81
C GLN A 33 -16.67 32.84 25.16
N ASN A 34 -16.90 32.59 26.45
CA ASN A 34 -18.17 32.12 27.02
C ASN A 34 -19.27 33.19 26.88
N THR A 35 -20.56 32.80 26.88
CA THR A 35 -21.61 33.30 27.81
C THR A 35 -22.91 32.48 27.68
N LYS A 36 -23.73 32.49 28.74
CA LYS A 36 -24.99 31.78 29.00
C LYS A 36 -26.24 32.51 28.47
N ILE A 37 -27.32 31.75 28.21
CA ILE A 37 -28.77 32.03 28.50
C ILE A 37 -29.36 33.30 27.79
N GLU A 38 -30.50 33.28 27.09
CA GLU A 38 -31.87 33.21 27.64
C GLU A 38 -32.95 32.96 26.55
N THR A 39 -34.22 32.80 26.99
CA THR A 39 -35.44 32.47 26.22
C THR A 39 -36.23 33.68 25.71
N GLU A 40 -36.99 33.50 24.62
CA GLU A 40 -38.35 34.03 24.30
C GLU A 40 -38.80 33.35 22.97
N GLN A 41 -40.01 32.79 22.78
CA GLN A 41 -41.31 33.45 22.50
C GLN A 41 -41.26 34.39 21.26
N GLU A 42 -42.17 34.39 20.29
CA GLU A 42 -43.59 33.98 20.28
C GLU A 42 -44.16 33.71 18.86
N GLU A 43 -45.25 32.93 18.80
CA GLU A 43 -46.44 32.99 17.91
C GLU A 43 -46.48 33.00 16.34
N ASN A 44 -47.34 32.09 15.85
CA ASN A 44 -48.44 32.25 14.88
C ASN A 44 -48.21 32.68 13.40
N ASN A 45 -48.61 31.77 12.48
CA ASN A 45 -49.95 31.91 11.86
C ASN A 45 -50.48 30.61 11.22
N GLN A 46 -51.81 30.44 11.28
CA GLN A 46 -52.55 29.32 10.68
C GLN A 46 -52.87 29.59 9.19
N ASN A 47 -53.25 28.53 8.46
CA ASN A 47 -54.43 28.58 7.58
C ASN A 47 -55.03 27.19 7.36
N ASP A 48 -56.32 27.06 7.66
CA ASP A 48 -57.15 25.86 7.51
C ASP A 48 -57.67 25.68 6.07
N ASN A 49 -57.99 24.43 5.67
CA ASN A 49 -59.39 23.96 5.61
C ASN A 49 -59.58 22.53 5.04
N GLN A 50 -60.35 21.70 5.78
CA GLN A 50 -61.48 20.81 5.38
C GLN A 50 -61.32 19.88 4.13
N MET A 51 -61.80 18.63 4.04
CA MET A 51 -62.74 17.75 4.82
C MET A 51 -62.58 16.29 4.27
N LYS A 52 -63.22 15.17 4.69
CA LYS A 52 -64.31 14.81 5.64
C LYS A 52 -64.25 13.29 6.00
N ASP A 53 -65.10 12.85 6.94
CA ASP A 53 -65.42 11.44 7.25
C ASP A 53 -66.06 10.63 6.11
N THR A 54 -65.85 9.31 6.11
CA THR A 54 -66.93 8.32 6.40
C THR A 54 -66.41 6.94 6.81
N THR A 55 -67.07 6.33 7.80
CA THR A 55 -66.87 4.98 8.34
C THR A 55 -67.46 3.88 7.45
N ASP A 56 -66.89 2.67 7.47
CA ASP A 56 -67.63 1.50 8.01
C ASP A 56 -66.70 0.34 8.42
N ASN A 57 -67.21 -0.55 9.29
CA ASN A 57 -66.48 -1.70 9.85
C ASN A 57 -66.62 -2.98 9.01
N ASN A 58 -65.69 -3.92 9.13
CA ASN A 58 -66.00 -5.24 9.72
C ASN A 58 -64.77 -6.17 9.89
N ASP A 59 -64.86 -6.95 10.96
CA ASP A 59 -64.26 -8.26 11.25
C ASP A 59 -62.73 -8.42 11.40
N VAL A 60 -62.36 -8.67 12.66
CA VAL A 60 -61.06 -9.13 13.16
C VAL A 60 -61.18 -10.64 13.43
N ASP A 61 -60.21 -11.44 12.97
CA ASP A 61 -59.58 -12.46 13.84
C ASP A 61 -58.31 -13.11 13.26
N ASN A 62 -57.23 -13.03 14.06
CA ASN A 62 -56.09 -13.96 14.25
C ASN A 62 -55.39 -14.68 13.07
N ALA A 63 -54.12 -14.31 12.83
CA ALA A 63 -52.92 -15.17 12.95
C ALA A 63 -51.66 -14.36 12.56
N LEU A 64 -50.78 -13.99 13.50
CA LEU A 64 -49.52 -14.67 13.87
C LEU A 64 -48.33 -14.46 12.92
N ASN A 65 -47.36 -13.68 13.42
CA ASN A 65 -45.90 -13.71 13.18
C ASN A 65 -45.36 -14.23 11.83
N GLU A 66 -44.92 -13.30 10.98
CA GLU A 66 -43.78 -13.54 10.09
C GLU A 66 -42.49 -13.07 10.79
N ASN A 67 -41.87 -13.98 11.55
CA ASN A 67 -40.42 -13.91 11.70
C ASN A 67 -39.83 -14.24 10.32
N GLN A 68 -39.08 -13.33 9.70
CA GLN A 68 -38.26 -13.72 8.56
C GLN A 68 -37.30 -14.82 9.02
N SER A 69 -37.29 -15.93 8.27
CA SER A 69 -36.52 -17.10 8.62
C SER A 69 -35.02 -16.81 8.51
N LEU A 70 -34.30 -17.12 9.60
CA LEU A 70 -32.87 -17.41 9.53
C LEU A 70 -32.69 -18.62 8.62
N ASP A 71 -32.34 -18.41 7.35
CA ASP A 71 -31.95 -19.48 6.46
C ASP A 71 -30.62 -20.07 6.95
N GLN A 72 -30.73 -21.16 7.70
CA GLN A 72 -29.60 -21.97 8.13
C GLN A 72 -28.99 -22.70 6.92
N ALA A 73 -28.21 -21.98 6.12
CA ALA A 73 -27.25 -22.59 5.22
C ALA A 73 -26.23 -23.40 6.05
N VAL A 74 -26.28 -24.72 5.88
CA VAL A 74 -25.46 -25.67 6.63
C VAL A 74 -24.02 -25.62 6.12
N VAL A 75 -23.05 -25.53 7.03
CA VAL A 75 -21.65 -25.78 6.68
C VAL A 75 -21.51 -27.27 6.34
N ASN A 76 -21.07 -27.54 5.10
CA ASN A 76 -20.98 -28.89 4.55
C ASN A 76 -19.86 -29.71 5.22
N GLU A 77 -19.78 -31.01 4.94
CA GLU A 77 -18.78 -31.92 5.53
C GLU A 77 -17.33 -31.45 5.29
N ASP A 78 -17.07 -30.69 4.22
CA ASP A 78 -15.76 -30.10 3.88
C ASP A 78 -15.44 -28.78 4.63
N SER A 79 -16.27 -28.38 5.61
CA SER A 79 -16.16 -27.12 6.36
C SER A 79 -16.21 -25.86 5.50
N THR A 80 -17.08 -25.82 4.50
CA THR A 80 -17.31 -24.66 3.62
C THR A 80 -18.66 -23.99 3.87
N TYR A 81 -18.72 -22.68 3.64
CA TYR A 81 -19.95 -21.90 3.57
C TYR A 81 -20.06 -21.25 2.19
N THR A 82 -21.23 -21.36 1.57
CA THR A 82 -21.53 -20.80 0.24
C THR A 82 -22.77 -19.90 0.33
N TRP A 83 -22.63 -18.67 -0.15
CA TRP A 83 -23.71 -17.71 -0.36
C TRP A 83 -23.69 -17.29 -1.84
N GLU A 84 -24.78 -17.57 -2.55
CA GLU A 84 -24.88 -17.46 -4.02
C GLU A 84 -23.63 -18.01 -4.73
N GLU A 85 -22.84 -17.17 -5.42
CA GLU A 85 -21.61 -17.58 -6.08
C GLU A 85 -20.37 -17.61 -5.19
N ILE A 86 -20.40 -16.99 -4.00
CA ILE A 86 -19.26 -16.79 -3.12
C ILE A 86 -19.16 -17.97 -2.14
N THR A 87 -18.03 -18.69 -2.16
CA THR A 87 -17.71 -19.77 -1.22
C THR A 87 -16.45 -19.45 -0.45
N VAL A 88 -16.44 -19.74 0.85
CA VAL A 88 -15.26 -19.69 1.73
C VAL A 88 -15.16 -20.94 2.58
N LYS A 89 -13.95 -21.30 3.00
CA LYS A 89 -13.70 -22.32 4.02
C LYS A 89 -13.80 -21.68 5.41
N VAL A 90 -14.61 -22.27 6.28
CA VAL A 90 -14.71 -21.91 7.70
C VAL A 90 -13.71 -22.80 8.48
N PRO A 91 -12.91 -22.25 9.40
CA PRO A 91 -12.01 -23.06 10.22
C PRO A 91 -12.77 -24.07 11.10
N GLU A 92 -12.30 -25.32 11.18
CA GLU A 92 -12.97 -26.39 11.96
C GLU A 92 -13.10 -26.05 13.46
N SER A 93 -12.11 -25.30 13.97
CA SER A 93 -12.01 -24.71 15.31
C SER A 93 -13.14 -23.74 15.66
N TRP A 94 -13.83 -23.18 14.67
CA TRP A 94 -14.95 -22.24 14.81
C TRP A 94 -16.30 -22.93 15.02
N LYS A 95 -16.36 -24.26 14.91
CA LYS A 95 -17.60 -25.03 15.07
C LYS A 95 -18.36 -24.61 16.34
N ASP A 96 -19.65 -24.29 16.16
CA ASP A 96 -20.59 -23.81 17.19
C ASP A 96 -20.29 -22.42 17.81
N LYS A 97 -19.21 -21.72 17.40
CA LYS A 97 -18.74 -20.42 17.94
C LYS A 97 -19.10 -19.18 17.14
N TYR A 98 -19.76 -19.30 15.98
CA TYR A 98 -20.12 -18.15 15.15
C TYR A 98 -21.62 -18.07 14.84
N VAL A 99 -22.05 -16.87 14.46
CA VAL A 99 -23.33 -16.54 13.85
C VAL A 99 -23.04 -15.93 12.47
N ILE A 100 -23.87 -16.21 11.48
CA ILE A 100 -23.80 -15.55 10.16
C ILE A 100 -25.02 -14.65 10.01
N GLN A 101 -24.79 -13.42 9.54
CA GLN A 101 -25.83 -12.57 8.98
C GLN A 101 -25.61 -12.43 7.47
N THR A 102 -26.69 -12.35 6.70
CA THR A 102 -26.67 -12.13 5.24
C THR A 102 -27.30 -10.79 4.89
N SER A 103 -26.83 -10.16 3.81
CA SER A 103 -27.47 -9.04 3.13
C SER A 103 -27.72 -9.40 1.66
N ASP A 104 -28.32 -8.49 0.89
CA ASP A 104 -28.54 -8.65 -0.56
C ASP A 104 -27.23 -8.78 -1.37
N ASP A 105 -26.12 -8.31 -0.79
CA ASP A 105 -24.80 -8.20 -1.43
C ASP A 105 -23.73 -9.13 -0.82
N GLY A 106 -24.00 -9.81 0.30
CA GLY A 106 -23.02 -10.70 0.93
C GLY A 106 -23.40 -11.31 2.27
N PHE A 107 -22.39 -11.76 3.03
CA PHE A 107 -22.55 -12.43 4.32
C PHE A 107 -21.40 -12.09 5.28
N TYR A 108 -21.70 -12.16 6.58
CA TYR A 108 -20.86 -11.62 7.65
C TYR A 108 -20.82 -12.59 8.83
N PHE A 109 -19.62 -12.93 9.30
CA PHE A 109 -19.38 -13.78 10.46
C PHE A 109 -19.23 -12.93 11.72
N PHE A 110 -19.87 -13.38 12.79
CA PHE A 110 -19.78 -12.82 14.13
C PHE A 110 -19.44 -13.91 15.13
N GLN A 111 -18.55 -13.64 16.08
CA GLN A 111 -18.34 -14.48 17.24
C GLN A 111 -19.62 -14.53 18.07
N LYS A 112 -20.17 -15.74 18.21
CA LYS A 112 -21.44 -16.01 18.90
C LYS A 112 -21.43 -15.57 20.35
N SER A 113 -20.33 -15.80 21.07
CA SER A 113 -20.18 -15.43 22.48
C SER A 113 -20.34 -13.93 22.73
N SER A 114 -19.96 -13.08 21.77
CA SER A 114 -20.22 -11.63 21.80
C SER A 114 -21.64 -11.30 21.29
N TYR A 115 -22.08 -11.94 20.21
CA TYR A 115 -23.40 -11.74 19.60
C TYR A 115 -24.57 -12.03 20.58
N ASP A 116 -24.45 -13.11 21.36
CA ASP A 116 -25.45 -13.52 22.36
C ASP A 116 -25.57 -12.52 23.54
N ILE A 117 -24.57 -11.65 23.73
CA ILE A 117 -24.59 -10.55 24.72
C ILE A 117 -25.21 -9.28 24.12
N THR A 118 -24.88 -8.96 22.87
CA THR A 118 -25.44 -7.82 22.13
C THR A 118 -25.47 -8.16 20.65
N GLU A 119 -26.67 -8.18 20.07
CA GLU A 119 -26.88 -8.50 18.66
C GLU A 119 -26.06 -7.58 17.75
N GLY A 120 -25.34 -8.17 16.78
CA GLY A 120 -24.40 -7.48 15.91
C GLY A 120 -23.01 -7.23 16.52
N MET A 121 -22.78 -7.59 17.79
CA MET A 121 -21.43 -7.64 18.37
C MET A 121 -20.70 -8.92 17.95
N GLY A 122 -19.37 -8.88 17.99
CA GLY A 122 -18.48 -10.00 17.65
C GLY A 122 -18.03 -10.03 16.19
N PHE A 123 -18.20 -8.97 15.40
CA PHE A 123 -17.85 -8.98 13.97
C PHE A 123 -16.41 -9.45 13.71
N LEU A 124 -16.26 -10.50 12.90
CA LEU A 124 -14.99 -11.15 12.55
C LEU A 124 -14.55 -10.81 11.13
N CYS A 125 -15.42 -11.07 10.14
CA CYS A 125 -15.19 -10.73 8.74
C CYS A 125 -16.49 -10.75 7.94
N GLY A 126 -16.53 -10.02 6.84
CA GLY A 126 -17.61 -10.05 5.85
C GLY A 126 -17.09 -10.34 4.45
N PHE A 127 -17.86 -11.06 3.64
CA PHE A 127 -17.58 -11.33 2.24
C PHE A 127 -18.77 -10.87 1.40
N PHE A 128 -18.54 -9.99 0.44
CA PHE A 128 -19.61 -9.35 -0.31
C PHE A 128 -19.17 -8.98 -1.72
N ARG A 129 -20.13 -8.77 -2.61
CA ARG A 129 -19.92 -8.28 -3.98
C ARG A 129 -20.44 -6.85 -4.09
N ARG A 130 -19.88 -6.08 -5.02
CA ARG A 130 -20.35 -4.73 -5.36
C ARG A 130 -20.23 -4.49 -6.85
N LYS A 131 -21.28 -3.96 -7.48
CA LYS A 131 -21.19 -3.46 -8.86
C LYS A 131 -20.37 -2.18 -8.91
N VAL A 132 -19.39 -2.15 -9.80
CA VAL A 132 -18.45 -1.03 -9.97
C VAL A 132 -18.81 -0.30 -11.25
N ASP A 133 -19.54 0.82 -11.15
CA ASP A 133 -19.77 1.71 -12.28
C ASP A 133 -18.57 2.64 -12.53
N VAL A 134 -17.97 3.15 -11.45
CA VAL A 134 -16.69 3.89 -11.42
C VAL A 134 -15.83 3.28 -10.32
N PHE A 135 -14.53 3.09 -10.58
CA PHE A 135 -13.57 2.58 -9.61
C PHE A 135 -12.90 3.76 -8.89
N ASP A 136 -13.53 4.25 -7.83
CA ASP A 136 -12.96 5.21 -6.89
C ASP A 136 -12.79 4.55 -5.50
N GLY A 137 -11.96 5.15 -4.64
CA GLY A 137 -11.41 4.62 -3.38
C GLY A 137 -12.26 3.64 -2.55
N MET A 138 -11.62 2.63 -1.98
CA MET A 138 -12.29 1.48 -1.37
C MET A 138 -11.88 1.21 0.08
N GLU A 139 -12.89 1.03 0.93
CA GLU A 139 -12.79 0.79 2.38
C GLU A 139 -12.77 -0.72 2.74
N ALA A 140 -12.44 -1.59 1.77
CA ALA A 140 -12.52 -3.05 1.88
C ALA A 140 -11.40 -3.71 1.08
N THR A 141 -10.99 -4.92 1.46
CA THR A 141 -9.94 -5.68 0.76
C THR A 141 -10.52 -6.32 -0.50
N PRO A 142 -10.01 -6.03 -1.71
CA PRO A 142 -10.49 -6.68 -2.93
C PRO A 142 -9.88 -8.08 -3.02
N LEU A 143 -10.70 -9.08 -3.32
CA LEU A 143 -10.29 -10.48 -3.37
C LEU A 143 -10.40 -11.09 -4.77
N ALA A 144 -11.44 -10.70 -5.52
CA ALA A 144 -11.63 -11.11 -6.89
C ALA A 144 -12.47 -10.09 -7.68
N TYR A 145 -12.42 -10.12 -9.01
CA TYR A 145 -13.19 -9.21 -9.86
C TYR A 145 -13.59 -9.81 -11.21
N THR A 146 -14.69 -9.33 -11.77
CA THR A 146 -15.11 -9.52 -13.17
C THR A 146 -15.12 -8.18 -13.90
N LYS A 147 -15.75 -8.10 -15.08
CA LYS A 147 -15.87 -6.88 -15.89
C LYS A 147 -16.58 -5.70 -15.20
N ASP A 148 -17.45 -5.97 -14.23
CA ASP A 148 -18.35 -4.98 -13.62
C ASP A 148 -18.65 -5.23 -12.14
N THR A 149 -18.13 -6.31 -11.56
CA THR A 149 -18.40 -6.72 -10.18
C THR A 149 -17.08 -6.97 -9.46
N LEU A 150 -16.96 -6.44 -8.24
CA LEU A 150 -15.81 -6.62 -7.36
C LEU A 150 -16.25 -7.39 -6.12
N TYR A 151 -15.50 -8.43 -5.77
CA TYR A 151 -15.69 -9.25 -4.58
C TYR A 151 -14.68 -8.82 -3.52
N CYS A 152 -15.17 -8.51 -2.34
CA CYS A 152 -14.40 -7.90 -1.26
C CYS A 152 -14.54 -8.68 0.05
N ALA A 153 -13.52 -8.58 0.90
CA ALA A 153 -13.63 -8.82 2.32
C ALA A 153 -13.64 -7.52 3.13
N SER A 154 -14.36 -7.51 4.24
CA SER A 154 -14.28 -6.49 5.29
C SER A 154 -13.88 -7.12 6.62
N TYR A 155 -13.17 -6.34 7.43
CA TYR A 155 -12.61 -6.74 8.71
C TYR A 155 -12.90 -5.67 9.78
N PRO A 156 -12.90 -6.01 11.08
CA PRO A 156 -13.06 -5.06 12.16
C PRO A 156 -11.94 -4.01 12.15
N THR A 157 -12.31 -2.72 12.18
CA THR A 157 -11.38 -1.59 12.35
C THR A 157 -11.11 -1.26 13.82
N ASP A 158 -12.00 -1.71 14.70
CA ASP A 158 -12.07 -1.38 16.12
C ASP A 158 -12.43 -2.63 16.94
N VAL A 159 -12.45 -2.50 18.27
CA VAL A 159 -12.88 -3.59 19.18
C VAL A 159 -14.35 -3.93 18.93
N SER A 160 -14.60 -5.00 18.17
CA SER A 160 -15.95 -5.43 17.79
C SER A 160 -16.58 -6.44 18.76
N TYR A 161 -15.82 -6.95 19.75
CA TYR A 161 -16.20 -8.07 20.63
C TYR A 161 -16.33 -7.64 22.10
N TYR A 162 -16.96 -8.49 22.92
CA TYR A 162 -17.19 -8.21 24.34
C TYR A 162 -15.91 -8.39 25.19
N TYR A 163 -15.04 -7.39 25.12
CA TYR A 163 -13.70 -7.37 25.73
C TYR A 163 -13.68 -7.36 27.28
N GLU A 164 -14.81 -7.10 27.95
CA GLU A 164 -14.88 -7.13 29.42
C GLU A 164 -14.80 -8.56 29.99
N ASN A 165 -15.03 -9.59 29.17
CA ASN A 165 -14.84 -10.99 29.55
C ASN A 165 -13.61 -11.57 28.84
N VAL A 166 -12.61 -11.98 29.64
CA VAL A 166 -11.34 -12.53 29.15
C VAL A 166 -11.53 -13.81 28.33
N GLU A 167 -12.46 -14.70 28.69
CA GLU A 167 -12.69 -15.95 27.95
C GLU A 167 -13.28 -15.67 26.55
N ILE A 168 -14.14 -14.66 26.44
CA ILE A 168 -14.74 -14.22 25.16
C ILE A 168 -13.71 -13.47 24.31
N ALA A 169 -12.89 -12.63 24.95
CA ALA A 169 -11.78 -11.94 24.30
C ALA A 169 -10.73 -12.92 23.76
N ASP A 170 -10.31 -13.90 24.56
CA ASP A 170 -9.34 -14.92 24.15
C ASP A 170 -9.90 -15.78 23.01
N GLU A 171 -11.17 -16.21 23.07
CA GLU A 171 -11.81 -16.94 21.97
C GLU A 171 -11.82 -16.10 20.68
N TYR A 172 -12.21 -14.83 20.77
CA TYR A 172 -12.21 -13.92 19.63
C TYR A 172 -10.81 -13.79 19.02
N ILE A 173 -9.79 -13.55 19.84
CA ILE A 173 -8.39 -13.40 19.41
C ILE A 173 -7.86 -14.66 18.73
N GLN A 174 -8.21 -15.86 19.20
CA GLN A 174 -7.82 -17.09 18.49
C GLN A 174 -8.55 -17.22 17.15
N MET A 175 -9.85 -16.88 17.07
CA MET A 175 -10.59 -16.88 15.81
C MET A 175 -9.99 -15.87 14.81
N SER A 176 -9.58 -14.68 15.25
CA SER A 176 -8.97 -13.66 14.38
C SER A 176 -7.72 -14.16 13.64
N LYS A 177 -6.90 -15.02 14.25
CA LYS A 177 -5.69 -15.59 13.62
C LYS A 177 -5.98 -16.53 12.45
N GLU A 178 -7.22 -17.00 12.33
CA GLU A 178 -7.65 -17.93 11.27
C GLU A 178 -8.37 -17.19 10.12
N LEU A 179 -8.59 -15.88 10.23
CA LEU A 179 -9.19 -15.06 9.16
C LEU A 179 -8.45 -15.16 7.81
N PRO A 180 -7.10 -15.21 7.73
CA PRO A 180 -6.41 -15.37 6.45
C PRO A 180 -6.71 -16.71 5.76
N VAL A 181 -7.16 -17.73 6.49
CA VAL A 181 -7.66 -19.00 5.90
C VAL A 181 -8.93 -18.74 5.12
N MET A 182 -9.86 -17.95 5.69
CA MET A 182 -11.12 -17.63 5.04
C MET A 182 -10.88 -16.79 3.79
N GLU A 183 -10.04 -15.74 3.90
CA GLU A 183 -9.66 -14.88 2.78
C GLU A 183 -9.07 -15.67 1.61
N ARG A 184 -8.03 -16.48 1.87
CA ARG A 184 -7.30 -17.23 0.84
C ARG A 184 -8.07 -18.42 0.29
N SER A 185 -9.16 -18.83 0.96
CA SER A 185 -10.05 -19.89 0.50
C SER A 185 -11.19 -19.41 -0.41
N ILE A 186 -11.29 -18.11 -0.68
CA ILE A 186 -12.40 -17.56 -1.45
C ILE A 186 -12.47 -18.16 -2.85
N HIS A 187 -13.65 -18.66 -3.19
CA HIS A 187 -13.94 -19.20 -4.51
C HIS A 187 -15.25 -18.61 -5.02
N ILE A 188 -15.18 -17.95 -6.17
CA ILE A 188 -16.34 -17.39 -6.88
C ILE A 188 -16.69 -18.33 -8.03
N THR A 189 -17.91 -18.84 -8.05
CA THR A 189 -18.34 -19.89 -9.01
C THR A 189 -18.80 -19.36 -10.38
N ILE A 190 -18.63 -18.07 -10.67
CA ILE A 190 -18.96 -17.48 -11.98
C ILE A 190 -17.78 -17.47 -12.95
N GLU A 191 -18.08 -17.48 -14.25
CA GLU A 191 -17.08 -17.42 -15.31
C GLU A 191 -16.37 -16.06 -15.38
N ASN A 192 -15.11 -16.06 -15.86
CA ASN A 192 -14.29 -14.87 -16.09
C ASN A 192 -14.00 -14.03 -14.82
N VAL A 193 -13.97 -14.68 -13.66
CA VAL A 193 -13.42 -14.12 -12.42
C VAL A 193 -11.88 -14.11 -12.47
N ASN A 194 -11.30 -13.00 -12.01
CA ASN A 194 -9.87 -12.80 -11.83
C ASN A 194 -9.62 -12.64 -10.33
N TYR A 195 -8.68 -13.41 -9.78
CA TYR A 195 -8.28 -13.35 -8.37
C TYR A 195 -7.07 -12.41 -8.19
N ASN A 196 -6.66 -12.19 -6.94
CA ASN A 196 -5.51 -11.36 -6.57
C ASN A 196 -5.53 -9.94 -7.18
N PRO A 197 -6.65 -9.18 -7.09
CA PRO A 197 -6.73 -7.80 -7.60
C PRO A 197 -5.71 -6.85 -6.97
N SER A 198 -5.12 -7.21 -5.83
CA SER A 198 -4.00 -6.52 -5.16
C SER A 198 -2.68 -6.54 -5.95
N GLU A 199 -2.50 -7.48 -6.89
CA GLU A 199 -1.35 -7.50 -7.81
C GLU A 199 -1.49 -6.55 -9.00
N TYR A 200 -2.59 -5.80 -9.06
CA TYR A 200 -2.84 -4.80 -10.08
C TYR A 200 -2.90 -3.41 -9.44
N VAL A 201 -2.32 -2.43 -10.11
CA VAL A 201 -2.54 -1.03 -9.78
C VAL A 201 -3.93 -0.58 -10.24
N LEU A 202 -4.40 -1.10 -11.39
CA LEU A 202 -5.69 -0.80 -12.01
C LEU A 202 -6.41 -2.09 -12.47
N PRO A 203 -6.91 -2.96 -11.55
CA PRO A 203 -7.42 -4.30 -11.90
C PRO A 203 -8.45 -4.33 -13.03
N MET A 204 -9.33 -3.33 -13.11
CA MET A 204 -10.41 -3.25 -14.11
C MET A 204 -10.06 -2.38 -15.34
N SER A 205 -8.78 -2.06 -15.59
CA SER A 205 -8.34 -1.16 -16.68
C SER A 205 -8.72 -1.62 -18.09
N ASN A 206 -9.02 -2.91 -18.26
CA ASN A 206 -9.52 -3.50 -19.50
C ASN A 206 -11.04 -3.27 -19.75
N THR A 207 -11.80 -2.86 -18.72
CA THR A 207 -13.28 -2.90 -18.73
C THR A 207 -13.95 -1.66 -18.12
N LYS A 208 -13.23 -0.85 -17.33
CA LYS A 208 -13.70 0.39 -16.70
C LYS A 208 -12.71 1.54 -16.94
N LEU A 209 -13.24 2.75 -17.07
CA LEU A 209 -12.46 3.98 -17.16
C LEU A 209 -12.19 4.47 -15.73
N TYR A 210 -10.94 4.78 -15.42
CA TYR A 210 -10.58 5.41 -14.14
C TYR A 210 -10.76 6.92 -14.22
N SER A 211 -11.27 7.53 -13.14
CA SER A 211 -11.46 8.98 -13.07
C SER A 211 -10.10 9.70 -13.08
N LYS A 212 -10.07 10.95 -13.58
CA LYS A 212 -8.83 11.75 -13.50
C LYS A 212 -8.47 11.98 -12.05
N GLU A 213 -9.48 12.24 -11.23
CA GLU A 213 -9.40 12.50 -9.79
C GLU A 213 -8.69 11.33 -9.07
N TYR A 214 -9.10 10.08 -9.34
CA TYR A 214 -8.46 8.89 -8.79
C TYR A 214 -7.00 8.75 -9.25
N LEU A 215 -6.73 8.93 -10.55
CA LEU A 215 -5.37 8.83 -11.08
C LEU A 215 -4.44 9.96 -10.57
N THR A 216 -4.97 11.16 -10.28
CA THR A 216 -4.19 12.24 -9.66
C THR A 216 -3.86 12.02 -8.18
N CYS A 217 -4.38 10.95 -7.56
CA CYS A 217 -3.95 10.51 -6.23
C CYS A 217 -2.75 9.53 -6.28
N PHE A 218 -2.26 9.18 -7.48
CA PHE A 218 -1.09 8.32 -7.65
C PHE A 218 0.18 9.15 -7.85
N ASP A 219 1.30 8.61 -7.39
CA ASP A 219 2.64 9.16 -7.64
C ASP A 219 3.18 8.70 -9.02
N ASP A 220 4.34 9.23 -9.43
CA ASP A 220 4.93 8.92 -10.73
C ASP A 220 5.26 7.42 -10.90
N ASN A 221 5.68 6.73 -9.84
CA ASN A 221 5.94 5.29 -9.89
C ASN A 221 4.65 4.48 -10.11
N ARG A 222 3.60 4.78 -9.35
CA ARG A 222 2.31 4.07 -9.44
C ARG A 222 1.61 4.37 -10.76
N LEU A 223 1.69 5.60 -11.28
CA LEU A 223 1.23 5.94 -12.64
C LEU A 223 2.03 5.18 -13.71
N TRP A 224 3.36 5.12 -13.56
CA TRP A 224 4.24 4.42 -14.49
C TRP A 224 3.97 2.91 -14.53
N ILE A 225 3.77 2.27 -13.38
CA ILE A 225 3.38 0.86 -13.29
C ILE A 225 1.97 0.67 -13.89
N ALA A 226 0.99 1.50 -13.51
CA ALA A 226 -0.38 1.43 -14.06
C ALA A 226 -0.42 1.52 -15.59
N ARG A 227 0.41 2.39 -16.18
CA ARG A 227 0.53 2.50 -17.65
C ARG A 227 1.11 1.23 -18.27
N ASN A 228 2.13 0.64 -17.64
CA ASN A 228 2.79 -0.56 -18.16
C ASN A 228 1.97 -1.83 -17.92
N GLU A 229 1.13 -1.89 -16.88
CA GLU A 229 0.20 -2.98 -16.57
C GLU A 229 -0.72 -3.28 -17.76
N ILE A 230 -1.25 -2.23 -18.42
CA ILE A 230 -2.11 -2.36 -19.60
C ILE A 230 -1.41 -3.13 -20.73
N PHE A 231 -0.11 -2.93 -20.93
CA PHE A 231 0.66 -3.72 -21.91
C PHE A 231 1.09 -5.10 -21.36
N ALA A 232 1.37 -5.19 -20.07
CA ALA A 232 1.75 -6.42 -19.39
C ALA A 232 0.64 -7.49 -19.50
N ARG A 233 -0.64 -7.09 -19.42
CA ARG A 233 -1.83 -7.95 -19.64
C ARG A 233 -1.82 -8.71 -20.98
N TYR A 234 -1.07 -8.21 -21.96
CA TYR A 234 -0.90 -8.81 -23.28
C TYR A 234 0.50 -9.41 -23.49
N GLY A 235 1.22 -9.70 -22.40
CA GLY A 235 2.50 -10.40 -22.39
C GLY A 235 3.69 -9.58 -22.90
N ARG A 236 3.60 -8.25 -22.95
CA ARG A 236 4.72 -7.38 -23.33
C ARG A 236 5.86 -7.50 -22.32
N LYS A 237 7.08 -7.78 -22.79
CA LYS A 237 8.32 -7.70 -22.01
C LYS A 237 8.82 -6.26 -21.86
N PHE A 238 9.70 -6.04 -20.88
CA PHE A 238 10.23 -4.73 -20.53
C PHE A 238 11.76 -4.75 -20.57
N ASP A 239 12.35 -3.80 -21.30
CA ASP A 239 13.81 -3.59 -21.30
C ASP A 239 14.30 -2.95 -19.98
N ASN A 240 13.38 -2.37 -19.20
CA ASN A 240 13.66 -1.87 -17.87
C ASN A 240 13.57 -3.00 -16.86
N LEU A 241 14.68 -3.26 -16.14
CA LEU A 241 14.82 -4.39 -15.23
C LEU A 241 13.77 -4.38 -14.09
N TYR A 242 13.52 -3.21 -13.48
CA TYR A 242 12.53 -3.08 -12.41
C TYR A 242 11.11 -3.45 -12.88
N LEU A 243 10.66 -2.95 -14.02
CA LEU A 243 9.34 -3.33 -14.57
C LEU A 243 9.28 -4.82 -14.90
N GLN A 244 10.36 -5.39 -15.46
CA GLN A 244 10.40 -6.80 -15.80
C GLN A 244 10.26 -7.66 -14.54
N GLN A 245 11.06 -7.40 -13.50
CA GLN A 245 10.99 -8.09 -12.20
C GLN A 245 9.65 -7.88 -11.49
N TYR A 246 9.14 -6.65 -11.46
CA TYR A 246 7.83 -6.32 -10.90
C TYR A 246 6.72 -7.17 -11.53
N PHE A 247 6.61 -7.17 -12.86
CA PHE A 247 5.56 -7.93 -13.55
C PHE A 247 5.83 -9.43 -13.56
N ASP A 248 7.08 -9.91 -13.65
CA ASP A 248 7.39 -11.33 -13.52
C ASP A 248 6.85 -11.89 -12.20
N SER A 249 6.94 -11.10 -11.11
CA SER A 249 6.38 -11.45 -9.80
C SER A 249 4.85 -11.53 -9.74
N CYS A 250 4.11 -10.98 -10.71
CA CYS A 250 2.65 -11.07 -10.76
C CYS A 250 2.23 -12.47 -11.26
N SER A 251 1.29 -13.13 -10.56
CA SER A 251 0.79 -14.47 -10.91
C SER A 251 0.01 -14.48 -12.24
N TRP A 252 -0.45 -13.32 -12.69
CA TRP A 252 -1.24 -13.14 -13.91
C TRP A 252 -0.41 -12.78 -15.15
N TYR A 253 0.87 -12.45 -15.02
CA TYR A 253 1.70 -11.94 -16.11
C TYR A 253 2.50 -13.04 -16.82
N GLU A 254 2.41 -13.06 -18.15
CA GLU A 254 3.10 -14.03 -19.01
C GLU A 254 3.92 -13.31 -20.10
N GLY A 255 5.16 -12.97 -19.75
CA GLY A 255 6.11 -12.27 -20.64
C GLY A 255 6.46 -13.10 -21.88
N THR A 256 5.78 -12.86 -22.99
CA THR A 256 5.85 -13.66 -24.22
C THR A 256 6.17 -12.84 -25.48
N VAL A 257 5.90 -11.53 -25.47
CA VAL A 257 6.08 -10.63 -26.61
C VAL A 257 7.22 -9.66 -26.33
N ALA A 258 8.27 -9.68 -27.17
CA ALA A 258 9.40 -8.77 -27.04
C ALA A 258 8.97 -7.29 -27.16
N THR A 259 9.65 -6.40 -26.45
CA THR A 259 9.34 -4.96 -26.34
C THR A 259 9.15 -4.28 -27.70
N ASP A 260 9.98 -4.64 -28.68
CA ASP A 260 10.00 -4.09 -30.05
C ASP A 260 9.12 -4.88 -31.06
N LYS A 261 8.33 -5.84 -30.58
CA LYS A 261 7.36 -6.64 -31.36
C LYS A 261 5.92 -6.48 -30.87
N PHE A 262 5.71 -5.73 -29.79
CA PHE A 262 4.37 -5.50 -29.27
C PHE A 262 3.52 -4.65 -30.23
N ASP A 263 2.32 -5.12 -30.55
CA ASP A 263 1.36 -4.39 -31.38
C ASP A 263 0.25 -3.80 -30.51
N GLU A 264 0.28 -2.48 -30.32
CA GLU A 264 -0.74 -1.72 -29.58
C GLU A 264 -2.14 -1.79 -30.22
N SER A 265 -2.27 -2.32 -31.44
CA SER A 265 -3.60 -2.56 -32.06
C SER A 265 -4.45 -3.58 -31.30
N ILE A 266 -3.82 -4.43 -30.46
CA ILE A 266 -4.52 -5.40 -29.60
C ILE A 266 -5.35 -4.74 -28.49
N LEU A 267 -4.98 -3.52 -28.09
CA LEU A 267 -5.62 -2.81 -26.98
C LEU A 267 -7.05 -2.42 -27.33
N ASN A 268 -7.95 -2.61 -26.38
CA ASN A 268 -9.35 -2.23 -26.53
C ASN A 268 -9.56 -0.71 -26.29
N GLU A 269 -10.74 -0.20 -26.62
CA GLU A 269 -11.02 1.24 -26.52
C GLU A 269 -11.01 1.78 -25.09
N MET A 270 -11.31 0.94 -24.09
CA MET A 270 -11.23 1.30 -22.67
C MET A 270 -9.77 1.44 -22.22
N GLU A 271 -8.90 0.53 -22.66
CA GLU A 271 -7.46 0.56 -22.36
C GLU A 271 -6.79 1.77 -22.99
N LYS A 272 -7.13 2.09 -24.24
CA LYS A 272 -6.68 3.32 -24.91
C LYS A 272 -7.16 4.58 -24.18
N ALA A 273 -8.40 4.59 -23.67
CA ALA A 273 -8.92 5.70 -22.87
C ALA A 273 -8.20 5.82 -21.52
N ASN A 274 -7.92 4.71 -20.84
CA ASN A 274 -7.14 4.68 -19.60
C ASN A 274 -5.69 5.12 -19.83
N LEU A 275 -5.03 4.70 -20.91
CA LEU A 275 -3.69 5.19 -21.27
C LEU A 275 -3.66 6.71 -21.49
N GLN A 276 -4.71 7.29 -22.08
CA GLN A 276 -4.84 8.75 -22.20
C GLN A 276 -5.09 9.43 -20.84
N ALA A 277 -5.91 8.84 -19.97
CA ALA A 277 -6.18 9.36 -18.63
C ALA A 277 -4.93 9.33 -17.74
N ILE A 278 -4.19 8.22 -17.74
CA ILE A 278 -2.92 8.04 -17.02
C ILE A 278 -1.90 9.05 -17.53
N LYS A 279 -1.72 9.18 -18.86
CA LYS A 279 -0.83 10.21 -19.44
C LYS A 279 -1.20 11.62 -19.00
N GLY A 280 -2.49 11.95 -18.90
CA GLY A 280 -2.97 13.24 -18.40
C GLY A 280 -2.77 13.45 -16.89
N ALA A 281 -2.61 12.37 -16.12
CA ALA A 281 -2.22 12.42 -14.70
C ALA A 281 -0.68 12.56 -14.57
N GLU A 282 0.11 11.81 -15.35
CA GLU A 282 1.57 11.95 -15.42
C GLU A 282 2.00 13.37 -15.84
N GLU A 283 1.35 13.95 -16.85
CA GLU A 283 1.58 15.34 -17.29
C GLU A 283 1.23 16.39 -16.21
N GLU A 284 0.23 16.12 -15.35
CA GLU A 284 -0.10 17.00 -14.23
C GLU A 284 0.89 16.80 -13.07
N TYR A 285 1.27 15.55 -12.76
CA TYR A 285 2.25 15.22 -11.71
C TYR A 285 3.60 15.88 -12.00
N ILE A 286 4.15 15.73 -13.21
CA ILE A 286 5.43 16.36 -13.62
C ILE A 286 5.36 17.90 -13.54
N LYS A 287 4.17 18.46 -13.73
CA LYS A 287 3.92 19.91 -13.67
C LYS A 287 3.82 20.44 -12.24
N THR A 288 3.34 19.64 -11.28
CA THR A 288 3.25 20.01 -9.86
C THR A 288 4.49 19.61 -9.07
N HIS A 289 5.17 18.54 -9.46
CA HIS A 289 6.41 18.02 -8.87
C HIS A 289 7.53 18.14 -9.90
N PRO A 290 8.12 19.34 -10.06
CA PRO A 290 9.15 19.56 -11.07
C PRO A 290 10.48 18.88 -10.71
N TYR A 291 10.67 18.47 -9.45
CA TYR A 291 11.86 17.80 -8.92
C TYR A 291 11.58 16.31 -8.64
N PRO A 292 12.60 15.42 -8.60
CA PRO A 292 14.04 15.69 -8.70
C PRO A 292 14.49 16.17 -10.09
N LYS A 293 15.52 17.04 -10.13
CA LYS A 293 16.16 17.48 -11.38
C LYS A 293 17.65 17.25 -11.34
N ARG A 294 18.16 16.60 -12.39
CA ARG A 294 19.59 16.40 -12.61
C ARG A 294 20.26 17.62 -13.25
N TYR A 295 21.45 17.98 -12.76
CA TYR A 295 22.32 19.02 -13.30
C TYR A 295 23.76 18.49 -13.45
N LYS A 296 24.50 18.97 -14.46
CA LYS A 296 25.85 18.46 -14.75
C LYS A 296 26.89 19.02 -13.79
N LEU A 297 28.03 18.33 -13.67
CA LEU A 297 29.18 18.86 -12.95
C LEU A 297 29.69 20.16 -13.60
N GLY A 298 29.98 21.17 -12.78
CA GLY A 298 30.39 22.50 -13.23
C GLY A 298 29.29 23.29 -13.96
N GLU A 299 28.04 22.81 -13.97
CA GLU A 299 26.90 23.58 -14.44
C GLU A 299 26.44 24.53 -13.33
N GLN A 300 26.42 25.84 -13.63
CA GLN A 300 25.83 26.83 -12.73
C GLN A 300 24.33 26.93 -12.97
N LEU A 301 23.54 26.66 -11.93
CA LEU A 301 22.08 26.75 -11.92
C LEU A 301 21.59 27.84 -10.95
N GLU A 302 20.31 28.19 -11.06
CA GLU A 302 19.63 29.08 -10.11
C GLU A 302 18.38 28.40 -9.52
N ALA A 303 18.40 28.10 -8.23
CA ALA A 303 17.34 27.46 -7.46
C ALA A 303 17.10 28.20 -6.13
N ASP A 304 15.87 28.22 -5.64
CA ASP A 304 15.49 28.81 -4.36
C ASP A 304 15.64 27.74 -3.28
N LEU A 305 16.80 27.69 -2.62
CA LEU A 305 17.13 26.59 -1.70
C LEU A 305 16.57 26.80 -0.29
N ASP A 306 16.41 28.06 0.14
CA ASP A 306 15.95 28.43 1.48
C ASP A 306 14.48 28.84 1.55
N GLY A 307 13.80 28.93 0.41
CA GLY A 307 12.38 29.25 0.31
C GLY A 307 12.06 30.75 0.44
N ASP A 308 13.06 31.63 0.36
CA ASP A 308 12.87 33.07 0.59
C ASP A 308 12.31 33.85 -0.63
N GLY A 309 12.14 33.17 -1.76
CA GLY A 309 11.68 33.73 -3.03
C GLY A 309 12.82 34.24 -3.92
N LYS A 310 14.08 34.17 -3.48
CA LYS A 310 15.28 34.51 -4.26
C LYS A 310 16.05 33.24 -4.58
N LYS A 311 16.51 33.14 -5.82
CA LYS A 311 17.32 32.02 -6.26
C LYS A 311 18.78 32.20 -5.87
N ASN A 312 19.34 31.18 -5.25
CA ASN A 312 20.77 31.01 -5.05
C ASN A 312 21.43 30.46 -6.32
N LYS A 313 22.66 30.89 -6.58
CA LYS A 313 23.49 30.33 -7.65
C LYS A 313 24.27 29.13 -7.15
N VAL A 314 23.93 27.94 -7.65
CA VAL A 314 24.50 26.67 -7.22
C VAL A 314 25.41 26.10 -8.31
N GLU A 315 26.56 25.56 -7.91
CA GLU A 315 27.47 24.79 -8.77
C GLU A 315 28.09 23.65 -7.94
N TYR A 316 28.15 22.45 -8.50
CA TYR A 316 28.85 21.31 -7.89
C TYR A 316 30.10 20.94 -8.69
N GLN A 317 31.24 20.82 -8.02
CA GLN A 317 32.54 20.51 -8.62
C GLN A 317 33.22 19.33 -7.94
N LEU A 318 33.74 18.39 -8.75
CA LEU A 318 34.67 17.36 -8.33
C LEU A 318 36.11 17.74 -8.69
N LYS A 319 37.05 17.42 -7.78
CA LYS A 319 38.49 17.55 -7.99
C LYS A 319 39.17 16.30 -7.41
N LYS A 320 39.57 15.36 -8.28
CA LYS A 320 40.35 14.19 -7.86
C LYS A 320 41.63 14.63 -7.15
N ASP A 321 41.93 14.05 -5.97
CA ASP A 321 43.19 14.34 -5.29
C ASP A 321 44.36 13.79 -6.13
N LYS A 322 45.55 14.36 -5.94
CA LYS A 322 46.77 13.91 -6.61
C LYS A 322 47.55 12.87 -5.80
N ASN A 323 47.17 12.67 -4.53
CA ASN A 323 47.93 11.88 -3.55
C ASN A 323 47.09 10.76 -2.89
N SER A 324 45.78 10.73 -3.13
CA SER A 324 44.89 9.60 -2.82
C SER A 324 43.99 9.29 -4.01
N ASP A 325 43.25 8.19 -3.93
CA ASP A 325 42.27 7.82 -4.98
C ASP A 325 40.97 8.62 -4.86
N ASP A 326 40.75 9.28 -3.71
CA ASP A 326 39.56 10.04 -3.33
C ASP A 326 39.33 11.30 -4.19
N TYR A 327 38.10 11.79 -4.15
CA TYR A 327 37.68 13.01 -4.82
C TYR A 327 37.28 14.08 -3.81
N LYS A 328 37.91 15.26 -3.91
CA LYS A 328 37.45 16.45 -3.21
C LYS A 328 36.22 17.02 -3.90
N ALA A 329 35.15 17.18 -3.15
CA ALA A 329 33.85 17.60 -3.64
C ALA A 329 33.47 18.96 -3.06
N TYR A 330 32.98 19.85 -3.93
CA TYR A 330 32.65 21.23 -3.57
C TYR A 330 31.26 21.60 -4.04
N ILE A 331 30.39 21.99 -3.11
CA ILE A 331 29.14 22.70 -3.41
C ILE A 331 29.45 24.20 -3.27
N THR A 332 29.19 24.99 -4.32
CA THR A 332 29.32 26.45 -4.29
C THR A 332 27.95 27.08 -4.38
N ILE A 333 27.60 27.93 -3.40
CA ILE A 333 26.32 28.64 -3.32
C ILE A 333 26.60 30.14 -3.19
N ASP A 334 26.09 30.93 -4.12
CA ASP A 334 26.26 32.40 -4.20
C ASP A 334 27.72 32.86 -4.11
N GLY A 335 28.65 32.03 -4.61
CA GLY A 335 30.11 32.26 -4.60
C GLY A 335 30.82 31.81 -3.33
N SER A 336 30.09 31.31 -2.32
CA SER A 336 30.66 30.65 -1.13
C SER A 336 30.83 29.16 -1.42
N ALA A 337 32.05 28.64 -1.37
CA ALA A 337 32.35 27.23 -1.57
C ALA A 337 32.39 26.48 -0.23
N PHE A 338 31.74 25.32 -0.19
CA PHE A 338 31.70 24.38 0.93
C PHE A 338 32.43 23.10 0.50
N ASP A 339 33.42 22.66 1.28
CA ASP A 339 34.11 21.38 1.07
C ASP A 339 33.30 20.28 1.75
N LEU A 340 33.01 19.17 1.06
CA LEU A 340 32.21 18.08 1.64
C LEU A 340 32.96 17.35 2.78
N GLU A 341 34.28 17.43 2.81
CA GLU A 341 35.09 16.89 3.91
C GLU A 341 34.80 17.57 5.25
N ASP A 342 34.37 18.85 5.24
CA ASP A 342 33.97 19.58 6.47
C ASP A 342 32.72 18.96 7.13
N PHE A 343 31.95 18.17 6.39
CA PHE A 343 30.78 17.41 6.86
C PHE A 343 31.11 15.94 7.18
N GLY A 344 32.38 15.53 7.03
CA GLY A 344 32.84 14.15 7.18
C GLY A 344 32.52 13.24 6.00
N ILE A 345 32.24 13.81 4.82
CA ILE A 345 31.90 13.07 3.59
C ILE A 345 33.13 13.02 2.69
N TYR A 346 33.58 11.80 2.38
CA TYR A 346 34.78 11.54 1.58
C TYR A 346 34.37 10.69 0.37
N LEU A 347 34.24 11.31 -0.80
CA LEU A 347 33.73 10.61 -1.97
C LEU A 347 34.83 9.72 -2.60
N ILE A 348 34.57 8.41 -2.64
CA ILE A 348 35.53 7.41 -3.15
C ILE A 348 35.36 7.23 -4.66
N THR A 349 34.11 7.02 -5.11
CA THR A 349 33.76 6.74 -6.51
C THR A 349 32.57 7.62 -6.93
N PRO A 350 32.68 8.95 -6.88
CA PRO A 350 31.54 9.84 -7.11
C PRO A 350 30.92 9.69 -8.50
N GLU A 351 29.61 9.90 -8.60
CA GLU A 351 28.90 9.86 -9.88
C GLU A 351 29.25 11.09 -10.75
N GLU A 352 30.09 10.87 -11.76
CA GLU A 352 30.73 11.94 -12.52
C GLU A 352 29.83 12.67 -13.54
N LYS A 353 28.60 12.21 -13.84
CA LYS A 353 27.75 12.89 -14.85
C LYS A 353 26.93 14.05 -14.28
N GLY A 354 26.77 14.15 -12.96
CA GLY A 354 25.99 15.23 -12.35
C GLY A 354 25.37 14.92 -10.98
N PHE A 355 24.72 15.92 -10.40
CA PHE A 355 24.05 15.94 -9.11
C PHE A 355 22.57 16.32 -9.25
N TYR A 356 21.80 16.33 -8.15
CA TYR A 356 20.38 16.65 -8.18
C TYR A 356 20.01 17.82 -7.26
N ILE A 357 18.98 18.55 -7.68
CA ILE A 357 18.13 19.34 -6.77
C ILE A 357 16.84 18.54 -6.57
N THR A 358 16.42 18.37 -5.31
CA THR A 358 15.24 17.62 -4.90
C THR A 358 14.30 18.49 -4.08
N ASP A 359 13.07 18.02 -3.90
CA ASP A 359 12.03 18.68 -3.11
C ASP A 359 11.44 17.61 -2.17
N LEU A 360 12.03 17.48 -0.98
CA LEU A 360 11.65 16.44 -0.03
C LEU A 360 10.41 16.81 0.79
N ALA A 361 9.98 18.06 0.78
CA ALA A 361 8.93 18.58 1.66
C ALA A 361 8.03 19.57 0.92
N ASP A 362 7.25 19.06 -0.04
CA ASP A 362 6.33 19.77 -0.94
C ASP A 362 5.41 20.84 -0.31
N TYR A 363 5.14 20.77 0.99
CA TYR A 363 4.36 21.74 1.76
C TYR A 363 5.18 22.89 2.40
N LYS A 364 6.51 22.87 2.29
CA LYS A 364 7.46 23.83 2.87
C LYS A 364 8.39 24.35 1.79
N ASP A 365 8.41 25.66 1.60
CA ASP A 365 9.36 26.30 0.69
C ASP A 365 10.83 26.01 1.09
N GLY A 366 11.65 25.63 0.12
CA GLY A 366 13.05 25.21 0.27
C GLY A 366 13.34 24.02 -0.65
N LEU A 367 14.63 23.75 -0.93
CA LEU A 367 15.04 22.65 -1.81
C LEU A 367 16.34 22.01 -1.30
N GLU A 368 16.45 20.70 -1.48
CA GLU A 368 17.64 19.94 -1.11
C GLU A 368 18.59 19.73 -2.30
N ILE A 369 19.88 19.61 -2.01
CA ILE A 369 20.92 19.18 -2.94
C ILE A 369 21.27 17.74 -2.63
N ALA A 370 21.24 16.85 -3.62
CA ALA A 370 21.62 15.45 -3.47
C ALA A 370 22.88 15.12 -4.30
N ILE A 371 23.90 14.58 -3.62
CA ILE A 371 25.20 14.19 -4.16
C ILE A 371 25.35 12.67 -4.06
N LEU A 372 25.82 12.03 -5.14
CA LEU A 372 25.86 10.57 -5.29
C LEU A 372 27.30 10.04 -5.28
N ASP A 373 27.55 8.98 -4.52
CA ASP A 373 28.80 8.19 -4.52
C ASP A 373 28.50 6.72 -4.81
N TYR A 374 29.25 6.09 -5.72
CA TYR A 374 29.22 4.63 -5.85
C TYR A 374 29.96 3.92 -4.70
N GLY A 375 30.68 4.68 -3.87
CA GLY A 375 31.33 4.21 -2.66
C GLY A 375 32.49 3.23 -2.92
N PRO A 376 32.96 2.55 -1.88
CA PRO A 376 33.79 1.36 -2.04
C PRO A 376 32.90 0.17 -2.45
N SER A 377 33.43 -0.75 -3.27
CA SER A 377 32.76 -2.03 -3.60
C SER A 377 31.33 -1.96 -4.19
N TYR A 378 30.88 -0.79 -4.69
CA TYR A 378 29.49 -0.51 -5.09
C TYR A 378 28.48 -0.37 -3.93
N ASP A 379 28.93 -0.02 -2.74
CA ASP A 379 28.08 0.48 -1.66
C ASP A 379 27.59 1.91 -2.00
N LEU A 380 26.53 1.97 -2.81
CA LEU A 380 25.90 3.21 -3.27
C LEU A 380 25.44 4.09 -2.10
N GLU A 381 25.78 5.38 -2.12
CA GLU A 381 25.32 6.38 -1.15
C GLU A 381 24.82 7.66 -1.85
N THR A 382 23.76 8.25 -1.31
CA THR A 382 23.24 9.57 -1.68
C THR A 382 23.21 10.48 -0.46
N HIS A 383 24.04 11.53 -0.46
CA HIS A 383 24.11 12.53 0.60
C HIS A 383 23.21 13.73 0.28
N PHE A 384 22.33 14.08 1.21
CA PHE A 384 21.39 15.20 1.07
C PHE A 384 21.81 16.40 1.92
N PHE A 385 21.67 17.59 1.35
CA PHE A 385 22.00 18.86 1.99
C PHE A 385 20.87 19.88 1.84
N THR A 386 20.64 20.69 2.88
CA THR A 386 19.82 21.91 2.80
C THR A 386 20.70 23.16 2.88
N TYR A 387 20.15 24.31 2.48
CA TYR A 387 20.81 25.59 2.62
C TYR A 387 19.87 26.64 3.21
N ASN A 388 20.34 27.39 4.20
CA ASN A 388 19.67 28.59 4.73
C ASN A 388 20.73 29.55 5.30
N GLY A 389 21.43 30.25 4.41
CA GLY A 389 22.61 31.08 4.71
C GLY A 389 23.87 30.29 5.14
N LYS A 390 23.73 28.99 5.40
CA LYS A 390 24.78 27.98 5.57
C LYS A 390 24.29 26.67 4.95
N LEU A 391 25.23 25.86 4.45
CA LEU A 391 24.95 24.49 4.00
C LEU A 391 24.90 23.56 5.22
N GLU A 392 23.92 22.65 5.27
CA GLU A 392 23.79 21.62 6.30
C GLU A 392 23.59 20.24 5.65
N HIS A 393 24.40 19.25 6.04
CA HIS A 393 24.16 17.85 5.66
C HIS A 393 23.01 17.29 6.51
N ILE A 394 21.90 16.93 5.87
CA ILE A 394 20.70 16.42 6.56
C ILE A 394 20.72 14.89 6.69
N GLY A 395 21.49 14.18 5.88
CA GLY A 395 21.73 12.75 6.04
C GLY A 395 22.09 12.02 4.74
N THR A 396 22.54 10.79 4.91
CA THR A 396 22.89 9.86 3.82
C THR A 396 21.84 8.76 3.71
N VAL A 397 21.46 8.45 2.47
CA VAL A 397 20.57 7.34 2.09
C VAL A 397 21.43 6.33 1.32
N SER A 398 21.29 5.03 1.62
CA SER A 398 21.97 4.00 0.83
C SER A 398 21.17 3.72 -0.46
N GLY A 399 21.88 3.49 -1.56
CA GLY A 399 21.29 3.43 -2.91
C GLY A 399 21.22 4.79 -3.60
N PHE A 400 20.88 4.76 -4.89
CA PHE A 400 20.59 5.95 -5.70
C PHE A 400 19.06 6.05 -5.92
N PRO A 401 18.34 6.91 -5.19
CA PRO A 401 16.88 6.99 -5.19
C PRO A 401 16.32 7.72 -6.43
N PHE A 402 16.92 7.54 -7.61
CA PHE A 402 16.54 8.24 -8.84
C PHE A 402 16.23 7.27 -9.98
N LYS A 403 15.12 7.54 -10.67
CA LYS A 403 14.53 6.71 -11.72
C LYS A 403 15.49 6.27 -12.83
N GLU A 404 16.51 7.06 -13.12
CA GLU A 404 17.50 6.77 -14.17
C GLU A 404 18.53 5.69 -13.82
N TYR A 405 18.70 5.32 -12.54
CA TYR A 405 19.57 4.22 -12.11
C TYR A 405 18.76 2.94 -11.87
N ASN A 406 17.72 3.04 -11.04
CA ASN A 406 17.00 1.87 -10.53
C ASN A 406 15.68 1.59 -11.27
N GLY A 407 15.30 2.42 -12.25
CA GLY A 407 13.98 2.38 -12.90
C GLY A 407 12.85 2.96 -12.06
N TYR A 408 12.99 2.93 -10.73
CA TYR A 408 12.06 3.45 -9.73
C TYR A 408 12.55 4.80 -9.17
N ASP A 409 11.63 5.74 -8.96
CA ASP A 409 11.93 7.04 -8.34
C ASP A 409 11.79 6.96 -6.82
N GLY A 410 12.90 6.95 -6.07
CA GLY A 410 12.87 6.87 -4.61
C GLY A 410 12.36 8.14 -3.92
N LEU A 411 11.99 9.17 -4.68
CA LEU A 411 11.53 10.47 -4.19
C LEU A 411 10.05 10.74 -4.48
N SER A 412 9.29 9.71 -4.90
CA SER A 412 7.88 9.87 -5.31
C SER A 412 6.89 10.10 -4.16
N ASN A 413 7.32 9.88 -2.92
CA ASN A 413 6.50 10.04 -1.71
C ASN A 413 7.02 11.22 -0.86
N PRO A 414 6.24 12.28 -0.64
CA PRO A 414 6.66 13.42 0.18
C PRO A 414 7.19 13.01 1.57
N LEU A 415 8.17 13.76 2.07
CA LEU A 415 8.94 13.49 3.29
C LEU A 415 9.71 12.17 3.32
N THR A 416 9.79 11.42 2.21
CA THR A 416 10.37 10.08 2.21
C THR A 416 11.39 9.93 1.08
N VAL A 417 12.52 9.32 1.40
CA VAL A 417 13.50 8.86 0.40
C VAL A 417 13.61 7.35 0.51
N THR A 418 13.08 6.64 -0.48
CA THR A 418 13.22 5.19 -0.60
C THR A 418 14.58 4.87 -1.22
N GLY A 419 15.50 4.44 -0.37
CA GLY A 419 16.80 3.88 -0.75
C GLY A 419 16.76 2.35 -0.77
N THR A 420 17.93 1.74 -0.66
CA THR A 420 18.08 0.28 -0.54
C THR A 420 18.93 -0.07 0.67
N ILE A 421 18.66 -1.21 1.31
CA ILE A 421 19.54 -1.86 2.29
C ILE A 421 19.98 -3.22 1.77
N ARG A 422 21.22 -3.61 2.07
CA ARG A 422 21.70 -4.99 1.85
C ARG A 422 21.11 -5.90 2.93
N ALA A 423 20.58 -7.05 2.52
CA ALA A 423 20.10 -8.11 3.40
C ALA A 423 20.83 -9.42 3.05
N ASP A 424 21.44 -10.06 4.06
CA ASP A 424 22.17 -11.32 3.91
C ASP A 424 21.52 -12.38 4.82
N ILE A 425 20.44 -13.01 4.35
CA ILE A 425 19.67 -14.00 5.14
C ILE A 425 19.93 -15.44 4.64
N ILE A 426 19.47 -15.74 3.42
CA ILE A 426 19.75 -17.01 2.71
C ILE A 426 20.60 -16.82 1.46
N HIS A 427 20.78 -15.56 1.06
CA HIS A 427 21.57 -15.05 -0.05
C HIS A 427 21.72 -13.53 0.18
N THR A 428 22.64 -12.88 -0.53
CA THR A 428 22.76 -11.42 -0.57
C THR A 428 21.73 -10.85 -1.54
N CYS A 429 20.80 -10.07 -1.03
CA CYS A 429 19.84 -9.29 -1.80
C CYS A 429 19.81 -7.83 -1.32
N TYR A 430 19.15 -6.96 -2.09
CA TYR A 430 18.93 -5.56 -1.73
C TYR A 430 17.43 -5.31 -1.64
N ALA A 431 16.98 -4.82 -0.49
CA ALA A 431 15.58 -4.51 -0.22
C ALA A 431 15.37 -2.99 -0.17
N ASN A 432 14.22 -2.51 -0.65
CA ASN A 432 13.84 -1.11 -0.57
C ASN A 432 13.56 -0.73 0.89
N ALA A 433 14.07 0.42 1.32
CA ALA A 433 13.87 0.92 2.68
C ALA A 433 13.76 2.46 2.71
N ASP A 434 13.06 2.98 3.70
CA ASP A 434 12.67 4.39 3.73
C ASP A 434 13.49 5.22 4.73
N TRP A 435 13.87 6.41 4.30
CA TRP A 435 14.42 7.47 5.14
C TRP A 435 13.43 8.62 5.18
N ARG A 436 12.86 8.90 6.35
CA ARG A 436 11.90 9.99 6.54
C ARG A 436 12.63 11.29 6.87
N TYR A 437 12.26 12.37 6.20
CA TYR A 437 12.74 13.72 6.48
C TYR A 437 12.00 14.33 7.68
N ASP A 438 12.72 14.42 8.79
CA ASP A 438 12.31 15.14 9.99
C ASP A 438 12.62 16.63 9.80
N VAL A 439 11.64 17.36 9.27
CA VAL A 439 11.74 18.78 8.92
C VAL A 439 12.02 19.67 10.15
N ASP A 440 11.53 19.30 11.33
CA ASP A 440 11.78 20.04 12.59
C ASP A 440 13.22 19.87 13.09
N LYS A 441 13.82 18.69 12.85
CA LYS A 441 15.23 18.41 13.18
C LYS A 441 16.21 18.67 12.04
N ASN A 442 15.72 19.07 10.86
CA ASN A 442 16.47 19.17 9.61
C ASN A 442 17.30 17.91 9.30
N LYS A 443 16.68 16.72 9.37
CA LYS A 443 17.43 15.46 9.30
C LYS A 443 16.65 14.32 8.60
N LEU A 444 17.33 13.54 7.76
CA LEU A 444 16.84 12.25 7.27
C LEU A 444 17.06 11.16 8.32
N VAL A 445 16.00 10.40 8.59
CA VAL A 445 15.95 9.36 9.63
C VAL A 445 15.51 8.05 9.00
N PHE A 446 16.38 7.05 8.99
CA PHE A 446 16.02 5.68 8.58
C PHE A 446 14.82 5.17 9.38
N GLN A 447 13.84 4.60 8.69
CA GLN A 447 12.67 3.97 9.30
C GLN A 447 12.94 2.47 9.48
N GLU A 448 13.03 2.01 10.73
CA GLU A 448 13.07 0.57 11.02
C GLU A 448 11.64 0.01 11.06
N ASP A 449 10.99 -0.01 9.89
CA ASP A 449 9.62 -0.54 9.73
C ASP A 449 9.54 -2.07 9.93
N GLY A 450 10.70 -2.73 9.96
CA GLY A 450 10.80 -4.18 10.18
C GLY A 450 10.30 -5.02 9.02
N TYR A 451 10.10 -4.41 7.85
CA TYR A 451 9.73 -5.10 6.62
C TYR A 451 10.04 -4.26 5.38
N TYR A 452 10.76 -4.85 4.43
CA TYR A 452 11.41 -4.17 3.31
C TYR A 452 11.07 -4.89 2.00
N PRO A 453 10.45 -4.21 1.01
CA PRO A 453 10.12 -4.81 -0.29
C PRO A 453 11.36 -5.28 -1.06
N LEU A 454 11.25 -6.45 -1.69
CA LEU A 454 12.25 -7.01 -2.60
C LEU A 454 11.72 -6.90 -4.04
N VAL A 455 12.61 -6.54 -4.97
CA VAL A 455 12.33 -6.56 -6.41
C VAL A 455 13.52 -7.24 -7.08
N GLU A 456 13.35 -8.53 -7.36
CA GLU A 456 14.42 -9.39 -7.85
C GLU A 456 13.93 -10.45 -8.84
N ASN A 457 14.85 -11.30 -9.30
CA ASN A 457 14.54 -12.35 -10.29
C ASN A 457 13.84 -13.56 -9.62
N SER A 458 13.14 -14.37 -10.40
CA SER A 458 12.57 -15.63 -9.91
C SER A 458 13.63 -16.65 -9.51
N HIS A 459 13.29 -17.45 -8.49
CA HIS A 459 14.01 -18.64 -8.08
C HIS A 459 13.22 -19.89 -8.49
N GLU A 460 13.92 -20.98 -8.82
CA GLU A 460 13.30 -22.30 -8.93
C GLU A 460 13.19 -22.92 -7.54
N LEU A 461 11.99 -23.38 -7.17
CA LEU A 461 11.72 -24.05 -5.90
C LEU A 461 11.74 -25.58 -6.10
N TYR A 462 12.76 -26.25 -5.57
CA TYR A 462 13.01 -27.68 -5.78
C TYR A 462 12.12 -28.62 -4.97
N VAL A 463 11.46 -28.14 -3.91
CA VAL A 463 10.61 -28.94 -3.02
C VAL A 463 9.38 -28.16 -2.57
N ASP A 464 8.32 -28.88 -2.22
CA ASP A 464 7.16 -28.29 -1.56
C ASP A 464 7.60 -27.51 -0.30
N LEU A 465 7.24 -26.22 -0.25
CA LEU A 465 7.65 -25.28 0.80
C LEU A 465 6.44 -24.95 1.70
N PRO A 466 6.44 -25.42 2.96
CA PRO A 466 5.51 -24.92 3.96
C PRO A 466 5.83 -23.45 4.28
N VAL A 467 4.81 -22.60 4.21
CA VAL A 467 4.87 -21.16 4.53
C VAL A 467 3.79 -20.79 5.53
N TYR A 468 4.09 -19.86 6.41
CA TYR A 468 3.15 -19.32 7.41
C TYR A 468 2.31 -18.19 6.80
N TYR A 469 1.08 -17.99 7.30
CA TYR A 469 0.22 -16.89 6.86
C TYR A 469 0.61 -15.54 7.47
N GLU A 470 1.28 -15.57 8.62
CA GLU A 470 1.85 -14.41 9.31
C GLU A 470 3.29 -14.73 9.74
N LYS A 471 4.06 -13.72 10.17
CA LYS A 471 5.43 -13.88 10.71
C LYS A 471 5.44 -14.47 12.12
N SER A 472 4.96 -15.71 12.26
CA SER A 472 4.88 -16.46 13.53
C SER A 472 4.85 -17.96 13.29
N GLU A 473 5.66 -18.71 14.04
CA GLU A 473 5.64 -20.20 14.02
C GLU A 473 4.29 -20.78 14.49
N ASP A 474 3.49 -20.01 15.24
CA ASP A 474 2.13 -20.37 15.67
C ASP A 474 1.04 -20.07 14.60
N SER A 475 1.41 -19.47 13.47
CA SER A 475 0.46 -19.09 12.41
C SER A 475 0.00 -20.30 11.59
N VAL A 476 -1.18 -20.20 10.98
CA VAL A 476 -1.68 -21.22 10.04
C VAL A 476 -0.74 -21.28 8.83
N THR A 477 -0.50 -22.49 8.32
CA THR A 477 0.41 -22.73 7.19
C THR A 477 -0.32 -23.09 5.90
N SER A 478 0.31 -22.79 4.77
CA SER A 478 0.02 -23.36 3.45
C SER A 478 1.29 -23.96 2.85
N ILE A 479 1.18 -24.58 1.67
CA ILE A 479 2.29 -25.19 0.95
C ILE A 479 2.36 -24.58 -0.45
N ILE A 480 3.44 -23.84 -0.73
CA ILE A 480 3.81 -23.49 -2.10
C ILE A 480 4.41 -24.76 -2.74
N LYS A 481 3.87 -25.19 -3.88
CA LYS A 481 4.36 -26.39 -4.57
C LYS A 481 5.68 -26.12 -5.28
N ALA A 482 6.52 -27.15 -5.37
CA ALA A 482 7.74 -27.12 -6.16
C ALA A 482 7.44 -26.67 -7.61
N GLN A 483 8.07 -25.57 -8.04
CA GLN A 483 7.77 -24.91 -9.31
C GLN A 483 8.97 -24.12 -9.84
N GLN A 484 8.96 -23.80 -11.13
CA GLN A 484 10.07 -23.13 -11.81
C GLN A 484 10.29 -21.69 -11.35
N GLU A 485 9.23 -21.03 -10.88
CA GLU A 485 9.27 -19.61 -10.50
C GLU A 485 8.56 -19.38 -9.18
N VAL A 486 9.34 -18.97 -8.18
CA VAL A 486 8.88 -18.33 -6.96
C VAL A 486 9.64 -17.02 -6.77
N PHE A 487 9.02 -16.07 -6.08
CA PHE A 487 9.53 -14.73 -5.88
C PHE A 487 9.65 -14.47 -4.39
N PHE A 488 10.79 -13.92 -3.98
CA PHE A 488 10.90 -13.28 -2.67
C PHE A 488 10.35 -11.86 -2.82
N VAL A 489 9.30 -11.57 -2.06
CA VAL A 489 8.49 -10.35 -2.22
C VAL A 489 8.96 -9.25 -1.26
N SER A 490 9.40 -9.65 -0.08
CA SER A 490 9.81 -8.74 0.99
C SER A 490 10.45 -9.51 2.16
N THR A 491 11.19 -8.80 3.01
CA THR A 491 11.90 -9.39 4.14
C THR A 491 11.99 -8.46 5.35
N ASP A 492 12.12 -9.00 6.56
CA ASP A 492 12.46 -8.24 7.76
C ASP A 492 13.97 -7.94 7.92
N ALA A 493 14.78 -8.35 6.94
CA ALA A 493 16.24 -8.29 6.94
C ALA A 493 16.92 -9.09 8.09
N LYS A 494 16.22 -10.04 8.71
CA LYS A 494 16.68 -10.78 9.91
C LYS A 494 16.45 -12.29 9.79
N GLU A 495 15.21 -12.74 9.71
CA GLU A 495 14.85 -14.18 9.68
C GLU A 495 13.57 -14.52 8.89
N TRP A 496 12.85 -13.54 8.35
CA TRP A 496 11.59 -13.77 7.62
C TRP A 496 11.64 -13.22 6.19
N ILE A 497 11.19 -14.03 5.23
CA ILE A 497 11.01 -13.66 3.83
C ILE A 497 9.60 -14.08 3.39
N GLU A 498 8.81 -13.19 2.81
CA GLU A 498 7.59 -13.60 2.10
C GLU A 498 7.95 -14.17 0.73
N VAL A 499 7.48 -15.38 0.48
CA VAL A 499 7.64 -16.13 -0.76
C VAL A 499 6.29 -16.22 -1.45
N LYS A 500 6.26 -15.99 -2.76
CA LYS A 500 5.07 -16.14 -3.60
C LYS A 500 5.37 -17.02 -4.81
N GLY A 501 4.53 -18.02 -5.05
CA GLY A 501 4.57 -18.85 -6.25
C GLY A 501 3.92 -18.17 -7.45
N LYS A 502 4.27 -18.62 -8.66
CA LYS A 502 3.65 -18.14 -9.91
C LYS A 502 2.16 -18.49 -10.01
N ASP A 503 1.72 -19.49 -9.25
CA ASP A 503 0.31 -19.84 -9.02
C ASP A 503 -0.46 -18.84 -8.13
N GLY A 504 0.22 -17.85 -7.55
CA GLY A 504 -0.35 -16.87 -6.61
C GLY A 504 -0.40 -17.35 -5.16
N THR A 505 0.06 -18.57 -4.85
CA THR A 505 0.16 -19.04 -3.45
C THR A 505 1.30 -18.30 -2.75
N SER A 506 1.02 -17.57 -1.67
CA SER A 506 2.06 -16.86 -0.90
C SER A 506 2.08 -17.19 0.60
N GLY A 507 3.18 -16.85 1.26
CA GLY A 507 3.30 -16.83 2.71
C GLY A 507 4.73 -16.57 3.18
N TYR A 508 4.89 -16.46 4.49
CA TYR A 508 6.15 -16.16 5.15
C TYR A 508 6.95 -17.44 5.38
N MET A 509 8.21 -17.42 4.94
CA MET A 509 9.22 -18.43 5.20
C MET A 509 10.11 -17.96 6.35
N HIS A 510 10.24 -18.80 7.38
CA HIS A 510 11.14 -18.57 8.52
C HIS A 510 12.50 -19.23 8.30
N ILE A 511 13.56 -18.49 8.56
CA ILE A 511 14.95 -18.92 8.38
C ILE A 511 15.69 -18.80 9.71
N LYS A 512 16.38 -19.86 10.12
CA LYS A 512 17.17 -19.90 11.35
C LYS A 512 18.41 -20.77 11.18
N ASP A 513 19.56 -20.31 11.65
CA ASP A 513 20.84 -21.00 11.49
C ASP A 513 21.11 -21.41 10.01
N ASN A 514 20.81 -20.50 9.07
CA ASN A 514 20.84 -20.67 7.60
C ASN A 514 19.86 -21.70 7.01
N LYS A 515 18.91 -22.20 7.81
CA LYS A 515 17.96 -23.24 7.42
C LYS A 515 16.53 -22.76 7.40
N ILE A 516 15.77 -23.26 6.43
CA ILE A 516 14.33 -23.04 6.32
C ILE A 516 13.65 -23.89 7.38
N VAL A 517 13.08 -23.25 8.41
CA VAL A 517 12.69 -23.89 9.67
C VAL A 517 11.70 -25.05 9.48
N PRO A 518 10.61 -24.93 8.69
CA PRO A 518 9.69 -26.04 8.45
C PRO A 518 10.29 -27.26 7.72
N LEU A 519 11.42 -27.07 7.02
CA LEU A 519 12.08 -28.12 6.22
C LEU A 519 13.34 -28.68 6.89
N GLY A 520 13.98 -27.92 7.77
CA GLY A 520 15.29 -28.27 8.37
C GLY A 520 16.46 -28.31 7.38
N ARG A 521 16.28 -27.73 6.19
CA ARG A 521 17.23 -27.76 5.07
C ARG A 521 17.92 -26.41 4.87
N ASP A 522 19.13 -26.47 4.36
CA ASP A 522 19.88 -25.28 3.93
C ASP A 522 19.25 -24.72 2.64
N ALA A 523 19.22 -23.39 2.49
CA ALA A 523 18.45 -22.75 1.41
C ALA A 523 18.88 -23.16 -0.02
N THR A 524 20.16 -23.48 -0.21
CA THR A 524 20.71 -24.00 -1.47
C THR A 524 20.24 -25.42 -1.84
N GLU A 525 19.60 -26.14 -0.92
CA GLU A 525 18.92 -27.42 -1.20
C GLU A 525 17.44 -27.24 -1.59
N VAL A 526 16.93 -25.99 -1.53
CA VAL A 526 15.51 -25.66 -1.71
C VAL A 526 15.30 -24.69 -2.88
N PHE A 527 16.21 -23.73 -3.08
CA PHE A 527 16.12 -22.73 -4.15
C PHE A 527 17.32 -22.74 -5.10
N SER A 528 17.07 -22.39 -6.36
CA SER A 528 18.11 -22.04 -7.33
C SER A 528 18.55 -20.57 -7.23
N ASN A 529 19.61 -20.23 -7.97
CA ASN A 529 20.02 -18.84 -8.25
C ASN A 529 20.29 -17.94 -7.01
N LEU A 530 20.57 -18.54 -5.85
CA LEU A 530 21.01 -17.79 -4.67
C LEU A 530 22.40 -17.17 -4.91
N ILE A 531 22.54 -15.88 -4.59
CA ILE A 531 23.75 -15.07 -4.80
C ILE A 531 24.41 -14.85 -3.44
N PHE A 532 25.73 -15.04 -3.34
CA PHE A 532 26.48 -14.76 -2.11
C PHE A 532 27.60 -13.80 -2.47
N ALA A 533 27.50 -12.55 -2.00
CA ALA A 533 28.55 -11.55 -2.14
C ALA A 533 29.33 -11.43 -0.81
N ASP A 534 30.62 -11.15 -0.90
CA ASP A 534 31.49 -10.90 0.26
C ASP A 534 31.23 -9.54 0.93
#